data_AF-A0A9P1IVD0-F1
#
_entry.id   AF-A0A9P1IVD0-F1
#
_cell.length_a   1.000
_cell.length_b   1.000
_cell.length_c   1.000
_cell.angle_alpha   90.00
_cell.angle_beta   90.00
_cell.angle_gamma   90.00
#
_symmetry.space_group_name_H-M   'P 1'
#
loop_
_entity.id
_entity.type
_entity.pdbx_description
1 polymer ?
#
loop_
_entity_poly.entity_id
_entity_poly.type
_entity_poly.pdbx_seq_one_letter_code
_entity_poly.pdbx_strand_id
1 'polypeptide(L)'
;MCIFSVQFFYRYLVAYGSKILETLEDWRIVFWFLWPICHGLMWSIVCGFVLNQSPEANEYVRNAIFNDFDMNIDDIVFSGPYFYQTSVEGNYQLDLKSFIVVIIVWIMVIISVLTMLFFGINCYKKMGSIMTQSTNFHNLQKQLFYALLIQTIIPIVLMHIPVTCLFLFTLLEFDVGNMADI
;
A
#
# COMPACT_ATOMS: atom_id res chain seq x y z
N MET A 1 -1.27 2.65 -3.92
CA MET A 1 -2.71 2.88 -3.70
C MET A 1 -3.17 4.29 -4.02
N CYS A 2 -2.41 5.33 -3.64
CA CYS A 2 -2.77 6.73 -3.88
C CYS A 2 -3.22 7.07 -5.32
N ILE A 3 -2.53 6.55 -6.35
CA ILE A 3 -2.91 6.80 -7.75
C ILE A 3 -4.30 6.23 -8.10
N PHE A 4 -4.68 5.09 -7.53
CA PHE A 4 -6.01 4.51 -7.71
C PHE A 4 -7.07 5.36 -7.01
N SER A 5 -6.78 5.87 -5.81
CA SER A 5 -7.66 6.83 -5.12
C SER A 5 -7.95 8.07 -5.97
N VAL A 6 -6.93 8.62 -6.64
CA VAL A 6 -7.09 9.75 -7.57
C VAL A 6 -7.97 9.37 -8.78
N GLN A 7 -7.78 8.17 -9.34
CA GLN A 7 -8.62 7.67 -10.45
C GLN A 7 -10.08 7.48 -10.04
N PHE A 8 -10.35 6.96 -8.84
CA PHE A 8 -11.71 6.85 -8.29
C PHE A 8 -12.33 8.23 -8.04
N PHE A 9 -11.55 9.16 -7.49
CA PHE A 9 -11.99 10.54 -7.29
C PHE A 9 -12.33 11.23 -8.61
N TYR A 10 -11.46 11.10 -9.63
CA TYR A 10 -11.72 11.60 -10.98
C TYR A 10 -13.04 11.08 -11.54
N ARG A 11 -13.26 9.76 -11.52
CA ARG A 11 -14.50 9.15 -12.02
C ARG A 11 -15.73 9.64 -11.25
N TYR A 12 -15.60 9.79 -9.93
CA TYR A 12 -16.64 10.39 -9.12
C TYR A 12 -16.97 11.82 -9.58
N LEU A 13 -15.98 12.67 -9.82
CA LEU A 13 -16.23 14.02 -10.33
C LEU A 13 -16.91 14.03 -11.72
N VAL A 14 -16.49 13.12 -12.61
CA VAL A 14 -17.12 12.96 -13.95
C VAL A 14 -18.58 12.54 -13.82
N ALA A 15 -18.90 11.58 -12.95
CA ALA A 15 -20.27 11.11 -12.75
C ALA A 15 -21.21 12.20 -12.18
N TYR A 16 -20.67 13.18 -11.46
CA TYR A 16 -21.42 14.29 -10.88
C TYR A 16 -21.32 15.60 -11.67
N GLY A 17 -20.56 15.63 -12.77
CA GLY A 17 -20.39 16.84 -13.60
C GLY A 17 -19.76 18.01 -12.85
N SER A 18 -18.80 17.73 -11.96
CA SER A 18 -18.19 18.78 -11.12
C SER A 18 -17.27 19.72 -11.91
N LYS A 19 -17.34 21.03 -11.63
CA LYS A 19 -16.43 22.05 -12.18
C LYS A 19 -14.96 21.85 -11.81
N ILE A 20 -14.68 21.02 -10.80
CA ILE A 20 -13.29 20.67 -10.44
C ILE A 20 -12.57 20.00 -11.63
N LEU A 21 -13.30 19.38 -12.56
CA LEU A 21 -12.72 18.76 -13.77
C LEU A 21 -12.02 19.78 -14.69
N GLU A 22 -12.43 21.06 -14.67
CA GLU A 22 -11.76 22.13 -15.44
C GLU A 22 -10.29 22.26 -15.03
N THR A 23 -9.93 21.87 -13.80
CA THR A 23 -8.53 21.90 -13.33
C THR A 23 -7.61 20.90 -14.05
N LEU A 24 -8.15 19.92 -14.78
CA LEU A 24 -7.39 18.95 -15.57
C LEU A 24 -7.02 19.46 -16.96
N GLU A 25 -7.73 20.47 -17.46
CA GLU A 25 -7.50 21.03 -18.80
C GLU A 25 -6.50 22.21 -18.78
N ASP A 26 -6.16 22.69 -17.58
CA ASP A 26 -5.25 23.81 -17.35
C ASP A 26 -3.99 23.42 -16.53
N TRP A 27 -3.09 24.39 -16.29
CA TRP A 27 -1.85 24.22 -15.50
C TRP A 27 -2.05 23.60 -14.11
N ARG A 28 -3.27 23.66 -13.56
CA ARG A 28 -3.64 23.10 -12.25
C ARG A 28 -3.59 21.57 -12.22
N ILE A 29 -3.47 20.89 -13.35
CA ILE A 29 -3.25 19.43 -13.43
C ILE A 29 -2.02 18.98 -12.63
N VAL A 30 -1.03 19.87 -12.44
CA VAL A 30 0.15 19.59 -11.61
C VAL A 30 -0.23 19.18 -10.18
N PHE A 31 -1.28 19.77 -9.59
CA PHE A 31 -1.73 19.41 -8.25
C PHE A 31 -2.28 17.97 -8.16
N TRP A 32 -2.86 17.47 -9.25
CA TRP A 32 -3.34 16.08 -9.32
C TRP A 32 -2.19 15.06 -9.30
N PHE A 33 -1.04 15.41 -9.88
CA PHE A 33 0.15 14.56 -9.89
C PHE A 33 1.05 14.77 -8.66
N LEU A 34 1.01 15.96 -8.05
CA LEU A 34 1.79 16.26 -6.85
C LEU A 34 1.44 15.33 -5.70
N TRP A 35 0.16 15.01 -5.53
CA TRP A 35 -0.30 14.13 -4.45
C TRP A 35 0.27 12.69 -4.53
N PRO A 36 0.21 11.99 -5.69
CA PRO A 36 0.94 10.74 -5.90
C PRO A 36 2.46 10.85 -5.68
N ILE A 37 3.10 11.93 -6.12
CA ILE A 37 4.55 12.12 -5.95
C ILE A 37 4.92 12.26 -4.48
N CYS A 38 4.19 13.09 -3.71
CA CYS A 38 4.40 13.24 -2.27
C CYS A 38 4.26 11.90 -1.54
N HIS A 39 3.26 11.09 -1.90
CA HIS A 39 3.09 9.76 -1.34
C HIS A 39 4.25 8.81 -1.72
N GLY A 40 4.76 8.91 -2.95
CA GLY A 40 5.93 8.16 -3.39
C GLY A 40 7.19 8.53 -2.60
N LEU A 41 7.45 9.83 -2.43
CA LEU A 41 8.59 10.32 -1.64
C LEU A 41 8.49 9.89 -0.18
N MET A 42 7.31 9.99 0.43
CA MET A 42 7.09 9.54 1.80
C MET A 42 7.35 8.03 1.95
N TRP A 43 6.93 7.22 0.98
CA TRP A 43 7.25 5.80 0.95
C TRP A 43 8.76 5.55 0.83
N SER A 44 9.47 6.28 -0.04
CA SER A 44 10.93 6.18 -0.16
C SER A 44 11.65 6.53 1.14
N ILE A 45 11.16 7.54 1.87
CA ILE A 45 11.70 7.89 3.20
C ILE A 45 11.47 6.75 4.19
N VAL A 46 10.28 6.17 4.23
CA VAL A 46 9.97 5.02 5.11
C VAL A 46 10.91 3.84 4.82
N CYS A 47 11.07 3.48 3.55
CA CYS A 47 11.98 2.40 3.15
C CYS A 47 13.43 2.71 3.52
N GLY A 48 13.91 3.93 3.24
CA GLY A 48 15.31 4.31 3.46
C GLY A 48 15.70 4.51 4.92
N PHE A 49 14.77 4.88 5.80
CA PHE A 49 15.09 5.21 7.20
C PHE A 49 14.61 4.19 8.24
N VAL A 50 13.64 3.35 7.87
CA VAL A 50 12.92 2.52 8.86
C VAL A 50 12.89 1.05 8.48
N LEU A 51 12.67 0.75 7.21
CA LEU A 51 12.77 -0.62 6.69
C LEU A 51 14.15 -0.92 6.11
N ASN A 52 15.12 -0.03 6.33
CA ASN A 52 16.47 -0.23 5.85
C ASN A 52 17.16 -1.32 6.64
N GLN A 53 17.97 -2.11 5.94
CA GLN A 53 18.83 -3.10 6.55
C GLN A 53 19.76 -2.46 7.59
N SER A 54 19.76 -3.03 8.80
CA SER A 54 20.76 -2.76 9.82
C SER A 54 21.66 -3.99 9.98
N PRO A 55 22.92 -3.84 10.45
CA PRO A 55 23.80 -4.99 10.68
C PRO A 55 23.15 -6.06 11.58
N GLU A 56 22.40 -5.64 12.59
CA GLU A 56 21.70 -6.51 13.54
C GLU A 56 20.56 -7.26 12.85
N ALA A 57 19.78 -6.58 12.01
CA ALA A 57 18.73 -7.21 11.22
C ALA A 57 19.31 -8.23 10.23
N ASN A 58 20.45 -7.92 9.61
CA ASN A 58 21.15 -8.82 8.69
C ASN A 58 21.63 -10.09 9.40
N GLU A 59 22.17 -9.95 10.60
CA GLU A 59 22.62 -11.09 11.40
C GLU A 59 21.44 -11.98 11.86
N TYR A 60 20.32 -11.36 12.25
CA TYR A 60 19.10 -12.06 12.62
C TYR A 60 18.56 -12.96 11.48
N VAL A 61 18.53 -12.46 10.24
CA VAL A 61 17.98 -13.22 9.09
C VAL A 61 19.02 -14.06 8.35
N ARG A 62 20.33 -13.91 8.63
CA ARG A 62 21.42 -14.52 7.84
C ARG A 62 21.24 -16.02 7.66
N ASN A 63 21.01 -16.74 8.75
CA ASN A 63 20.90 -18.20 8.72
C ASN A 63 19.61 -18.65 8.01
N ALA A 64 18.49 -17.97 8.24
CA ALA A 64 17.22 -18.30 7.58
C ALA A 64 17.34 -18.12 6.06
N ILE A 65 17.93 -17.01 5.61
CA ILE A 65 18.09 -16.73 4.18
C ILE A 65 19.06 -17.71 3.51
N PHE A 66 20.16 -18.05 4.18
CA PHE A 66 21.09 -19.03 3.66
C PHE A 66 20.46 -20.42 3.57
N ASN A 67 19.74 -20.87 4.59
CA ASN A 67 19.14 -22.20 4.62
C ASN A 67 17.97 -22.36 3.64
N ASP A 68 17.11 -21.35 3.52
CA ASP A 68 15.89 -21.43 2.70
C ASP A 68 16.14 -21.09 1.23
N PHE A 69 17.12 -20.22 0.95
CA PHE A 69 17.35 -19.69 -0.39
C PHE A 69 18.78 -19.90 -0.94
N ASP A 70 19.72 -20.45 -0.16
CA ASP A 70 21.15 -20.63 -0.52
C ASP A 70 21.81 -19.29 -0.95
N MET A 71 21.38 -18.19 -0.31
CA MET A 71 21.88 -16.85 -0.61
C MET A 71 22.64 -16.27 0.58
N ASN A 72 23.72 -15.54 0.31
CA ASN A 72 24.41 -14.77 1.33
C ASN A 72 23.71 -13.41 1.52
N ILE A 73 23.48 -13.03 2.78
CA ILE A 73 22.82 -11.77 3.12
C ILE A 73 23.59 -10.54 2.62
N ASP A 74 24.91 -10.66 2.49
CA ASP A 74 25.78 -9.58 2.03
C ASP A 74 25.63 -9.31 0.51
N ASP A 75 25.06 -10.27 -0.24
CA ASP A 75 24.86 -10.17 -1.68
C ASP A 75 23.44 -9.71 -2.06
N ILE A 76 22.56 -9.51 -1.07
CA ILE A 76 21.16 -9.15 -1.29
C ILE A 76 20.75 -7.90 -0.51
N VAL A 77 19.78 -7.18 -1.06
CA VAL A 77 19.12 -6.07 -0.35
C VAL A 77 17.70 -6.50 -0.05
N PHE A 78 17.36 -6.56 1.24
CA PHE A 78 15.99 -6.75 1.68
C PHE A 78 15.50 -5.51 2.44
N SER A 79 14.19 -5.37 2.54
CA SER A 79 13.56 -4.32 3.35
C SER A 79 12.47 -4.96 4.18
N GLY A 80 12.55 -4.77 5.49
CA GLY A 80 11.63 -5.35 6.45
C GLY A 80 11.77 -4.69 7.81
N PRO A 81 10.70 -4.64 8.61
CA PRO A 81 10.79 -4.09 9.95
C PRO A 81 11.56 -5.07 10.85
N TYR A 82 12.51 -4.54 11.61
CA TYR A 82 13.19 -5.28 12.67
C TYR A 82 12.69 -4.75 14.02
N PHE A 83 11.60 -5.35 14.53
CA PHE A 83 10.87 -4.83 15.69
C PHE A 83 11.56 -5.09 17.02
N TYR A 84 12.40 -6.12 17.13
CA TYR A 84 13.00 -6.54 18.40
C TYR A 84 14.52 -6.51 18.29
N GLN A 85 15.13 -5.56 18.99
CA GLN A 85 16.59 -5.45 19.05
C GLN A 85 17.10 -6.05 20.36
N THR A 86 18.18 -6.82 20.29
CA THR A 86 18.84 -7.35 21.48
C THR A 86 19.65 -6.24 22.14
N SER A 87 19.26 -5.83 23.34
CA SER A 87 20.03 -4.88 24.15
C SER A 87 21.37 -5.49 24.57
N VAL A 88 22.36 -4.66 24.88
CA VAL A 88 23.69 -5.04 25.42
C VAL A 88 23.57 -5.92 26.69
N GLU A 89 22.45 -5.84 27.39
CA GLU A 89 22.12 -6.63 28.58
C GLU A 89 21.42 -7.97 28.27
N GLY A 90 21.23 -8.32 26.99
CA GLY A 90 20.55 -9.55 26.55
C GLY A 90 19.02 -9.51 26.56
N ASN A 91 18.43 -8.35 26.91
CA ASN A 91 16.98 -8.16 26.91
C ASN A 91 16.47 -7.73 25.52
N TYR A 92 15.41 -8.37 25.01
CA TYR A 92 14.72 -7.95 23.80
C TYR A 92 13.97 -6.64 24.07
N GLN A 93 14.33 -5.58 23.35
CA GLN A 93 13.64 -4.29 23.43
C GLN A 93 12.97 -3.99 22.09
N LEU A 94 11.69 -3.62 22.18
CA LEU A 94 10.90 -3.24 21.02
C LEU A 94 11.42 -1.90 20.47
N ASP A 95 11.81 -1.87 19.19
CA ASP A 95 12.16 -0.63 18.49
C ASP A 95 10.89 0.17 18.22
N LEU A 96 10.58 1.08 19.15
CA LEU A 96 9.41 1.96 19.09
C LEU A 96 9.38 2.77 17.79
N LYS A 97 10.54 3.07 17.21
CA LYS A 97 10.62 3.81 15.94
C LYS A 97 10.04 3.00 14.80
N SER A 98 10.48 1.76 14.61
CA SER A 98 9.92 0.84 13.58
C SER A 98 8.45 0.58 13.80
N PHE A 99 8.03 0.41 15.06
CA PHE A 99 6.62 0.18 15.41
C PHE A 99 5.71 1.36 15.02
N ILE A 100 6.07 2.59 15.42
CA ILE A 100 5.29 3.79 15.11
C ILE A 100 5.14 3.97 13.59
N VAL A 101 6.22 3.73 12.84
CA VAL A 101 6.21 3.92 11.39
C VAL A 101 5.34 2.89 10.70
N VAL A 102 5.36 1.62 11.12
CA VAL A 102 4.49 0.59 10.55
C VAL A 102 3.02 0.91 10.82
N ILE A 103 2.68 1.43 12.00
CA ILE A 103 1.32 1.93 12.30
C ILE A 103 0.93 3.07 11.34
N ILE A 104 1.82 4.03 11.12
CA ILE A 104 1.56 5.15 10.19
C ILE A 104 1.29 4.62 8.77
N VAL A 105 2.10 3.67 8.29
CA VAL A 105 1.91 3.04 6.97
C VAL A 105 0.56 2.32 6.88
N TRP A 106 0.16 1.56 7.90
CA TRP A 106 -1.15 0.92 7.95
C TRP A 106 -2.30 1.91 7.91
N ILE A 107 -2.23 2.99 8.71
CA ILE A 107 -3.23 4.05 8.70
C ILE A 107 -3.36 4.66 7.30
N MET A 108 -2.25 4.94 6.63
CA MET A 108 -2.28 5.48 5.26
C MET A 108 -2.96 4.54 4.26
N VAL A 109 -2.67 3.24 4.33
CA VAL A 109 -3.28 2.22 3.46
C VAL A 109 -4.78 2.14 3.74
N ILE A 110 -5.20 2.10 5.01
CA ILE A 110 -6.61 2.07 5.41
C ILE A 110 -7.36 3.29 4.89
N ILE A 111 -6.83 4.51 5.10
CA ILE A 111 -7.45 5.76 4.61
C ILE A 111 -7.60 5.72 3.08
N SER A 112 -6.57 5.25 2.37
CA SER A 112 -6.60 5.12 0.91
C SER A 112 -7.70 4.17 0.45
N VAL A 113 -7.83 3.00 1.10
CA VAL A 113 -8.87 2.00 0.79
C VAL A 113 -10.27 2.55 1.08
N LEU A 114 -10.48 3.18 2.23
CA LEU A 114 -11.78 3.77 2.58
C LEU A 114 -12.20 4.85 1.57
N THR A 115 -11.26 5.66 1.14
CA THR A 115 -11.50 6.73 0.15
C THR A 115 -11.87 6.13 -1.22
N MET A 116 -11.16 5.09 -1.66
CA MET A 116 -11.50 4.36 -2.89
C MET A 116 -12.89 3.72 -2.82
N LEU A 117 -13.22 3.07 -1.71
CA LEU A 117 -14.54 2.48 -1.51
C LEU A 117 -15.64 3.53 -1.51
N PHE A 118 -15.45 4.65 -0.80
CA PHE A 118 -16.40 5.74 -0.75
C PHE A 118 -16.68 6.31 -2.16
N PHE A 119 -15.65 6.70 -2.90
CA PHE A 119 -15.84 7.25 -4.25
C PHE A 119 -16.33 6.20 -5.25
N GLY A 120 -15.84 4.96 -5.14
CA GLY A 120 -16.27 3.84 -5.97
C GLY A 120 -17.76 3.53 -5.83
N ILE A 121 -18.26 3.43 -4.59
CA ILE A 121 -19.68 3.17 -4.32
C ILE A 121 -20.56 4.32 -4.81
N ASN A 122 -20.19 5.57 -4.55
CA ASN A 122 -20.96 6.73 -5.01
C ASN A 122 -20.96 6.84 -6.55
N CYS A 123 -19.82 6.58 -7.21
CA CYS A 123 -19.72 6.52 -8.66
C CYS A 123 -20.62 5.42 -9.23
N TYR A 124 -20.63 4.23 -8.62
CA TYR A 124 -21.48 3.12 -9.04
C TYR A 124 -22.98 3.46 -8.94
N LYS A 125 -23.40 4.05 -7.82
CA LYS A 125 -24.79 4.49 -7.60
C LYS A 125 -25.22 5.52 -8.65
N LYS A 126 -24.38 6.51 -8.94
CA LYS A 126 -24.67 7.57 -9.91
C LYS A 126 -24.69 7.06 -11.35
N MET A 127 -23.80 6.13 -11.70
CA MET A 127 -23.76 5.54 -13.04
C MET A 127 -25.02 4.72 -13.37
N GLY A 128 -25.68 4.13 -12.36
CA GLY A 128 -26.98 3.49 -12.51
C GLY A 128 -28.15 4.45 -12.78
N SER A 129 -28.00 5.74 -12.47
CA SER A 129 -29.07 6.74 -12.65
C SER A 129 -28.95 7.56 -13.94
N ILE A 130 -27.79 7.54 -14.61
CA ILE A 130 -27.54 8.32 -15.82
C ILE A 130 -27.93 7.48 -17.04
N MET A 131 -29.24 7.48 -17.35
CA MET A 131 -29.82 6.77 -18.50
C MET A 131 -29.86 7.64 -19.79
N THR A 132 -29.04 8.69 -19.88
CA THR A 132 -29.14 9.73 -20.91
C THR A 132 -27.93 9.82 -21.86
N GLN A 133 -26.91 8.96 -21.71
CA GLN A 133 -25.75 8.93 -22.60
C GLN A 133 -25.83 7.80 -23.64
N SER A 134 -25.15 7.98 -24.78
CA SER A 134 -24.99 6.95 -25.81
C SER A 134 -24.56 5.60 -25.22
N THR A 135 -25.21 4.52 -25.64
CA THR A 135 -24.99 3.15 -25.13
C THR A 135 -23.53 2.73 -25.18
N ASN A 136 -22.80 3.12 -26.22
CA ASN A 136 -21.39 2.79 -26.39
C ASN A 136 -20.47 3.48 -25.37
N PHE A 137 -20.70 4.78 -25.11
CA PHE A 137 -19.91 5.54 -24.14
C PHE A 137 -20.17 5.06 -22.71
N HIS A 138 -21.43 4.76 -22.38
CA HIS A 138 -21.82 4.19 -21.10
C HIS A 138 -21.13 2.83 -20.85
N ASN A 139 -21.13 1.94 -21.86
CA ASN A 139 -20.49 0.63 -21.77
C ASN A 139 -18.98 0.74 -21.55
N LEU A 140 -18.30 1.65 -22.25
CA LEU A 140 -16.86 1.89 -22.07
C LEU A 140 -16.54 2.39 -20.65
N GLN A 141 -17.30 3.37 -20.14
CA GLN A 141 -17.11 3.89 -18.78
C GLN A 141 -17.32 2.81 -17.72
N LYS A 142 -18.31 1.94 -17.92
CA LYS A 142 -18.59 0.80 -17.05
C LYS A 142 -17.47 -0.23 -17.07
N GLN A 143 -16.95 -0.58 -18.26
CA GLN A 143 -15.79 -1.48 -18.39
C GLN A 143 -14.55 -0.93 -17.69
N LEU A 144 -14.23 0.34 -17.93
CA LEU A 144 -13.09 1.01 -17.29
C LEU A 144 -13.23 1.10 -15.77
N PHE A 145 -14.45 1.27 -15.25
CA PHE A 145 -14.73 1.24 -13.82
C PHE A 145 -14.51 -0.15 -13.21
N TYR A 146 -15.02 -1.21 -13.85
CA TYR A 146 -14.77 -2.57 -13.38
C TYR A 146 -13.30 -2.97 -13.46
N ALA A 147 -12.60 -2.58 -14.53
CA ALA A 147 -11.17 -2.78 -14.65
C ALA A 147 -10.41 -2.12 -13.48
N LEU A 148 -10.78 -0.88 -13.13
CA LEU A 148 -10.18 -0.16 -12.00
C LEU A 148 -10.47 -0.85 -10.65
N LEU A 149 -11.67 -1.38 -10.44
CA LEU A 149 -12.00 -2.17 -9.24
C LEU A 149 -11.13 -3.43 -9.15
N ILE A 150 -11.06 -4.21 -10.22
CA ILE A 150 -10.26 -5.44 -10.26
C ILE A 150 -8.77 -5.12 -10.04
N GLN A 151 -8.26 -4.09 -10.71
CA GLN A 151 -6.88 -3.63 -10.55
C GLN A 151 -6.56 -3.20 -9.11
N THR A 152 -7.54 -2.69 -8.38
CA THR A 152 -7.38 -2.30 -6.97
C THR A 152 -7.44 -3.51 -6.03
N ILE A 153 -8.29 -4.50 -6.34
CA ILE A 153 -8.44 -5.71 -5.53
C ILE A 153 -7.19 -6.60 -5.61
N ILE A 154 -6.56 -6.72 -6.79
CA ILE A 154 -5.42 -7.61 -6.99
C ILE A 154 -4.27 -7.32 -6.00
N PRO A 155 -3.73 -6.10 -5.87
CA PRO A 155 -2.65 -5.84 -4.92
C PRO A 155 -3.11 -5.81 -3.46
N ILE A 156 -4.40 -5.55 -3.18
CA ILE A 156 -4.94 -5.68 -1.82
C ILE A 156 -4.79 -7.14 -1.36
N VAL A 157 -5.26 -8.08 -2.19
CA VAL A 157 -5.25 -9.51 -1.87
C VAL A 157 -3.85 -10.11 -1.95
N LEU A 158 -3.10 -9.82 -3.00
CA LEU A 158 -1.81 -10.47 -3.27
C LEU A 158 -0.61 -9.80 -2.61
N MET A 159 -0.72 -8.53 -2.18
CA MET A 159 0.42 -7.81 -1.58
C MET A 159 0.10 -7.30 -0.18
N HIS A 160 -0.96 -6.50 -0.01
CA HIS A 160 -1.21 -5.85 1.29
C HIS A 160 -1.63 -6.81 2.39
N ILE A 161 -2.48 -7.81 2.10
CA ILE A 161 -2.85 -8.83 3.08
C ILE A 161 -1.62 -9.64 3.53
N PRO A 162 -0.82 -10.25 2.62
CA PRO A 162 0.38 -10.98 3.02
C PRO A 162 1.37 -10.15 3.84
N VAL A 163 1.65 -8.91 3.41
CA VAL A 163 2.57 -8.01 4.13
C VAL A 163 2.02 -7.65 5.52
N THR A 164 0.71 -7.42 5.64
CA THR A 164 0.08 -7.13 6.93
C THR A 164 0.16 -8.35 7.86
N CYS A 165 -0.11 -9.55 7.34
CA CYS A 165 0.04 -10.79 8.09
C CYS A 165 1.48 -10.99 8.56
N LEU A 166 2.46 -10.82 7.67
CA LEU A 166 3.88 -10.90 8.02
C LEU A 166 4.23 -9.92 9.15
N PHE A 167 3.84 -8.65 9.03
CA PHE A 167 4.11 -7.64 10.05
C PHE A 167 3.42 -7.95 11.39
N LEU A 168 2.17 -8.45 11.36
CA LEU A 168 1.47 -8.88 12.57
C LEU A 168 2.15 -10.07 13.23
N PHE A 169 2.58 -11.08 12.46
CA PHE A 169 3.29 -12.24 13.02
C PHE A 169 4.63 -11.84 13.62
N THR A 170 5.42 -11.02 12.91
CA THR A 170 6.69 -10.50 13.43
C THR A 170 6.51 -9.63 14.67
N LEU A 171 5.38 -8.93 14.81
CA LEU A 171 5.08 -8.09 15.97
C LEU A 171 4.58 -8.90 17.16
N LEU A 172 3.87 -10.00 16.94
CA LEU A 172 3.32 -10.84 18.01
C LEU A 172 4.32 -11.89 18.50
N GLU A 173 5.57 -11.88 18.00
CA GLU A 173 6.58 -12.93 18.22
C GLU A 173 6.02 -14.34 17.94
N PHE A 174 5.03 -14.45 17.04
CA PHE A 174 4.59 -15.75 16.56
C PHE A 174 5.70 -16.28 15.67
N ASP A 175 6.43 -17.26 16.19
CA ASP A 175 7.45 -17.99 15.44
C ASP A 175 6.79 -18.78 14.31
N VAL A 176 6.67 -18.16 13.13
CA VAL A 176 6.09 -18.77 11.93
C VAL A 176 6.98 -19.91 11.41
N GLY A 177 8.26 -19.97 11.82
CA GLY A 177 9.17 -21.07 11.49
C GLY A 177 8.73 -22.40 12.09
N ASN A 178 8.19 -22.38 13.30
CA ASN A 178 7.73 -23.58 14.01
C ASN A 178 6.43 -24.20 13.44
N MET A 179 5.76 -23.52 12.51
CA MET A 179 4.59 -24.06 11.80
C MET A 179 4.93 -24.64 10.42
N ALA A 180 6.16 -24.48 9.92
CA ALA A 180 6.61 -25.18 8.72
C ALA A 180 7.05 -26.63 8.99
N ASP A 181 7.24 -26.98 10.26
CA ASP A 181 7.66 -28.30 10.74
C ASP A 181 6.52 -29.14 11.40
N ILE A 182 5.25 -28.81 11.13
CA ILE A 182 4.08 -29.64 11.54
C ILE A 182 3.27 -30.08 10.32
#